data_AF-A0A2S2CRN3-F1
#
_entry.id   AF-A0A2S2CRN3-F1
#
_cell.length_a   1.000
_cell.length_b   1.000
_cell.length_c   1.000
_cell.angle_alpha   90.00
_cell.angle_beta   90.00
_cell.angle_gamma   90.00
#
_symmetry.space_group_name_H-M   'P 1'
#
loop_
_entity.id
_entity.type
_entity.pdbx_description
1 polymer ?
#
loop_
_entity_poly.entity_id
_entity_poly.type
_entity_poly.pdbx_seq_one_letter_code
_entity_poly.pdbx_strand_id
1 'polypeptide(L)' 'MRAPTVPDEIREACRIHARLLDAFIDLTQRELAQLTPGFIEESLTESLERLRAARKSYGGLASLVVIHSASNAA' A
#
# COMPACT_ATOMS: atom_id res chain seq x y z
N MET A 1 1.01 -31.48 0.93
CA MET A 1 1.43 -30.50 1.96
C MET A 1 0.38 -29.40 2.02
N ARG A 2 -0.18 -29.10 3.20
CA ARG A 2 -1.21 -28.06 3.39
C ARG A 2 -0.51 -26.69 3.38
N ALA A 3 -0.91 -25.80 2.48
CA ALA A 3 -0.36 -24.45 2.45
C ALA A 3 -0.75 -23.69 3.73
N PRO A 4 0.15 -22.85 4.30
CA PRO A 4 -0.19 -22.05 5.47
C PRO A 4 -1.27 -21.02 5.10
N THR A 5 -2.41 -21.10 5.77
CA THR A 5 -3.46 -20.08 5.69
C THR A 5 -3.00 -18.85 6.47
N VAL A 6 -2.96 -17.69 5.81
CA VAL A 6 -2.69 -16.41 6.49
C VAL A 6 -3.82 -16.15 7.49
N PRO A 7 -3.53 -15.93 8.78
CA PRO A 7 -4.53 -15.58 9.78
C PRO A 7 -5.33 -14.33 9.40
N ASP A 8 -6.61 -14.30 9.77
CA ASP A 8 -7.51 -13.20 9.41
C ASP A 8 -7.08 -11.86 10.00
N GLU A 9 -6.43 -11.88 11.17
CA GLU A 9 -5.86 -10.69 11.81
C GLU A 9 -4.76 -10.07 10.94
N ILE A 10 -3.94 -10.88 10.27
CA ILE A 10 -2.90 -10.40 9.37
C ILE A 10 -3.53 -9.79 8.12
N ARG A 11 -4.59 -10.42 7.58
CA ARG A 11 -5.32 -9.89 6.44
C ARG A 11 -5.95 -8.54 6.77
N GLU A 12 -6.53 -8.41 7.96
CA GLU A 12 -7.14 -7.16 8.41
C GLU A 12 -6.10 -6.07 8.66
N ALA A 13 -4.98 -6.40 9.32
CA ALA A 13 -3.86 -5.49 9.46
C ALA A 13 -3.37 -4.98 8.09
N CYS A 14 -3.18 -5.87 7.10
CA CYS A 14 -2.80 -5.46 5.74
C CYS A 14 -3.80 -4.50 5.10
N ARG A 15 -5.11 -4.70 5.29
CA ARG A 15 -6.14 -3.78 4.79
C ARG A 15 -6.07 -2.43 5.48
N ILE A 16 -5.93 -2.39 6.80
CA ILE A 16 -5.81 -1.16 7.57
C ILE A 16 -4.58 -0.38 7.11
N HIS A 17 -3.42 -1.04 7.00
CA HIS A 17 -2.18 -0.43 6.51
C HIS A 17 -2.33 0.13 5.09
N ALA A 18 -2.99 -0.61 4.19
CA ALA A 18 -3.25 -0.12 2.84
C ALA A 18 -4.10 1.16 2.85
N ARG A 19 -5.15 1.21 3.67
CA ARG A 19 -6.02 2.40 3.80
C ARG A 19 -5.30 3.59 4.42
N LEU A 20 -4.42 3.35 5.40
CA LEU A 20 -3.59 4.41 5.98
C LEU A 20 -2.63 4.99 4.94
N LEU A 21 -2.00 4.14 4.13
CA LEU A 21 -1.15 4.58 3.02
C LEU A 21 -1.94 5.37 1.98
N ASP A 22 -3.16 4.95 1.63
CA ASP A 22 -4.05 5.71 0.73
C ASP A 22 -4.34 7.11 1.30
N ALA A 23 -4.66 7.22 2.59
CA ALA A 23 -4.90 8.51 3.25
C ALA A 23 -3.64 9.40 3.29
N PHE A 24 -2.46 8.84 3.56
CA PHE A 24 -1.21 9.59 3.55
C PHE A 24 -0.85 10.07 2.15
N ILE A 25 -1.02 9.24 1.12
CA ILE A 25 -0.81 9.61 -0.28
C ILE A 25 -1.70 10.81 -0.64
N ASP A 26 -2.99 10.74 -0.34
CA ASP A 26 -3.93 11.82 -0.61
C ASP A 26 -3.54 13.12 0.11
N LEU A 27 -3.15 13.03 1.39
CA LEU A 27 -2.71 14.19 2.16
C LEU A 27 -1.44 14.80 1.56
N THR A 28 -0.43 13.99 1.27
CA THR A 28 0.83 14.43 0.67
C THR A 28 0.63 15.09 -0.70
N GLN A 29 -0.29 14.57 -1.52
CA GLN A 29 -0.64 15.19 -2.80
C GLN A 29 -1.30 16.55 -2.65
N ARG A 30 -2.18 16.72 -1.65
CA ARG A 30 -2.82 18.02 -1.36
C ARG A 30 -1.84 19.05 -0.85
N GLU A 31 -0.86 18.61 -0.06
CA GLU A 31 0.22 19.47 0.44
C GLU A 31 1.14 19.89 -0.73
N LEU A 32 1.56 18.95 -1.57
CA LEU A 32 2.35 19.24 -2.78
C LEU A 32 1.68 20.27 -3.69
N ALA A 33 0.36 20.20 -3.86
CA ALA A 33 -0.39 21.15 -4.69
C ALA A 33 -0.35 22.61 -4.17
N GLN A 34 0.04 22.82 -2.91
CA GLN A 34 0.13 24.14 -2.27
C GLN A 34 1.56 24.66 -2.14
N LEU A 35 2.57 23.80 -2.39
CA LEU A 35 3.96 24.18 -2.25
C LEU A 35 4.45 24.96 -3.48
N THR A 36 5.27 25.97 -3.21
CA THR A 36 6.08 26.62 -4.24
C THR A 36 7.24 25.70 -4.65
N PRO A 37 7.68 25.71 -5.92
CA PRO A 37 8.81 24.92 -6.37
C PRO A 37 10.07 25.13 -5.51
N GLY A 38 10.77 24.05 -5.21
CA GLY A 38 12.01 24.07 -4.46
C GLY A 38 12.21 22.82 -3.59
N PHE A 39 13.23 22.86 -2.74
CA PHE A 39 13.69 21.69 -1.97
C PHE A 39 12.58 20.96 -1.19
N ILE A 40 11.64 21.69 -0.59
CA ILE A 40 10.54 21.08 0.17
C ILE A 40 9.59 20.30 -0.74
N GLU A 41 9.28 20.84 -1.92
CA GLU A 41 8.43 20.20 -2.92
C GLU A 41 9.12 18.96 -3.51
N GLU A 42 10.41 19.03 -3.81
CA GLU A 42 11.22 17.89 -4.23
C GLU A 42 11.25 16.77 -3.18
N SER A 43 11.54 17.13 -1.92
CA SER A 43 11.60 16.16 -0.80
C SER A 43 10.25 15.49 -0.54
N LEU A 44 9.16 16.25 -0.65
CA LEU A 44 7.82 15.73 -0.45
C LEU A 44 7.36 14.87 -1.64
N THR A 45 7.81 15.18 -2.85
CA THR A 45 7.62 14.36 -4.05
C THR A 45 8.31 13.01 -3.91
N GLU A 46 9.58 12.98 -3.48
CA GLU A 46 10.27 11.71 -3.19
C GLU A 46 9.52 10.89 -2.13
N SER A 47 9.03 11.56 -1.08
CA SER A 47 8.27 10.90 -0.02
C SER A 47 6.95 10.31 -0.56
N LEU A 48 6.26 11.02 -1.46
CA LEU A 48 5.07 10.53 -2.13
C LEU A 48 5.36 9.29 -2.98
N GLU A 49 6.49 9.26 -3.70
CA GLU A 49 6.89 8.08 -4.47
C GLU A 49 7.14 6.87 -3.58
N ARG A 50 7.81 7.07 -2.43
CA ARG A 50 8.03 5.99 -1.43
C ARG A 50 6.71 5.48 -0.86
N LEU A 51 5.76 6.37 -0.54
CA LEU A 51 4.42 5.99 -0.08
C LEU A 51 3.67 5.17 -1.14
N ARG A 52 3.72 5.59 -2.41
CA ARG A 52 3.11 4.85 -3.53
C ARG A 52 3.76 3.47 -3.72
N ALA A 53 5.09 3.38 -3.61
CA ALA A 53 5.81 2.12 -3.67
C ALA A 53 5.41 1.18 -2.51
N ALA A 54 5.33 1.70 -1.29
CA ALA A 54 4.85 0.96 -0.13
C ALA A 54 3.39 0.49 -0.33
N ARG A 55 2.51 1.32 -0.88
CA ARG A 55 1.11 0.95 -1.13
C ARG A 55 0.96 -0.22 -2.12
N LYS A 56 1.85 -0.27 -3.12
CA LYS A 56 1.89 -1.38 -4.09
C LYS A 56 2.24 -2.72 -3.43
N SER A 57 3.07 -2.74 -2.38
CA SER A 57 3.43 -3.99 -1.70
C SER A 57 2.21 -4.64 -1.02
N TYR A 58 1.29 -3.84 -0.47
CA TYR A 58 0.04 -4.34 0.13
C TYR A 58 -0.98 -4.79 -0.92
N GLY A 59 -0.99 -4.20 -2.12
CA GLY A 59 -1.80 -4.69 -3.25
C GLY A 59 -1.26 -6.01 -3.83
N GLY A 60 0.06 -6.15 -3.92
CA GLY A 60 0.73 -7.39 -4.34
C GLY A 60 0.57 -8.53 -3.32
N LEU A 61 0.68 -8.24 -2.03
CA LEU A 61 0.41 -9.20 -0.96
C LEU A 61 -1.06 -9.65 -0.94
N ALA A 62 -2.02 -8.74 -1.11
CA ALA A 62 -3.43 -9.11 -1.22
C ALA A 62 -3.70 -10.01 -2.45
N SER A 63 -3.08 -9.70 -3.59
CA SER A 63 -3.25 -10.49 -4.81
C SER A 63 -2.54 -11.86 -4.74
N LEU A 64 -1.34 -11.94 -4.17
CA LEU A 64 -0.66 -13.22 -3.90
C LEU A 64 -1.44 -14.11 -2.93
N VAL A 65 -2.09 -13.52 -1.92
CA VAL A 65 -2.96 -14.24 -0.97
C VAL A 65 -4.22 -14.77 -1.67
N VAL A 66 -4.78 -14.05 -2.64
CA VAL A 66 -5.95 -14.46 -3.44
C VAL A 66 -5.61 -15.53 -4.49
N ILE A 67 -4.47 -15.42 -5.17
CA ILE A 67 -4.06 -16.38 -6.21
C ILE A 67 -3.78 -17.76 -5.62
N HIS A 68 -3.19 -17.85 -4.42
CA HIS A 68 -2.96 -19.13 -3.75
C HIS A 68 -4.24 -19.80 -3.22
N SER A 69 -5.32 -19.04 -3.03
CA SER A 69 -6.59 -19.60 -2.56
C SER A 69 -7.50 -20.05 -3.71
N ALA A 70 -7.35 -19.47 -4.92
CA ALA A 70 -8.11 -19.86 -6.10
C ALA A 70 -7.55 -21.10 -6.83
N SER A 71 -6.23 -21.36 -6.76
CA SER A 71 -5.60 -22.50 -7.44
C SER A 71 -5.97 -23.88 -6.85
N ASN A 72 -6.62 -23.93 -5.67
CA ASN A 72 -7.00 -25.17 -4.98
C ASN A 72 -8.51 -25.45 -5.03
N ALA A 73 -9.27 -24.70 -5.84
CA ALA A 73 -10.72 -24.82 -5.96
C ALA A 73 -11.18 -25.31 -7.36
N ALA A 74 -10.28 -25.89 -8.16
CA ALA A 74 -10.56 -26.51 -9.46
C ALA A 74 -10.16 -27.98 -9.48
#